data_AF-A0A8D9ATR2-F1
#
_entry.id   AF-A0A8D9ATR2-F1
#
_cell.length_a   1.000
_cell.length_b   1.000
_cell.length_c   1.000
_cell.angle_alpha   90.00
_cell.angle_beta   90.00
_cell.angle_gamma   90.00
#
_symmetry.space_group_name_H-M   'P 1'
#
loop_
_entity.id
_entity.type
_entity.pdbx_description
1 polymer ?
#
loop_
_entity_poly.entity_id
_entity_poly.type
_entity_poly.pdbx_seq_one_letter_code
_entity_poly.pdbx_strand_id
1 'polypeptide(L)'
;MAASTPQDMDGFLPLLTTMDTKAKLTIGAKLQTYLSEVLPNSGDGEPSIQCSDIGLFIDSLLPWITSSNYKVSLQGLEIMIELCDKMKQDFRPFVPAILPVIIDRLGDSKETIRDKAQFFLIKLMET
;
A
#
# COMPACT_ATOMS: atom_id res chain seq x y z
N MET A 1 -26.98 -7.46 3.03
CA MET A 1 -26.27 -6.80 4.15
C MET A 1 -25.05 -6.11 3.57
N ALA A 2 -24.98 -4.78 3.62
CA ALA A 2 -23.77 -4.08 3.18
C ALA A 2 -22.66 -4.45 4.15
N ALA A 3 -21.60 -5.12 3.67
CA ALA A 3 -20.43 -5.38 4.49
C ALA A 3 -19.89 -4.03 4.99
N SER A 4 -19.87 -3.86 6.31
CA SER A 4 -19.31 -2.69 6.97
C SER A 4 -17.88 -2.48 6.47
N THR A 5 -17.54 -1.24 6.11
CA THR A 5 -16.16 -0.89 5.76
C THR A 5 -15.26 -1.15 6.98
N PRO A 6 -14.12 -1.85 6.82
CA PRO A 6 -13.18 -2.06 7.91
C PRO A 6 -12.75 -0.72 8.54
N GLN A 7 -12.49 -0.74 9.85
CA GLN A 7 -12.16 0.46 10.63
C GLN A 7 -10.71 0.47 11.14
N ASP A 8 -9.94 -0.57 10.82
CA ASP A 8 -8.55 -0.77 11.22
C ASP A 8 -7.81 -1.62 10.18
N MET A 9 -6.48 -1.67 10.32
CA MET A 9 -5.60 -2.45 9.44
C MET A 9 -5.94 -3.94 9.45
N ASP A 10 -6.23 -4.50 10.63
CA ASP A 10 -6.51 -5.94 10.79
C ASP A 10 -7.81 -6.37 10.11
N GLY A 11 -8.81 -5.48 10.05
CA GLY A 11 -10.03 -5.70 9.28
C GLY A 11 -9.82 -5.65 7.76
N PHE A 12 -8.82 -4.92 7.27
CA PHE A 12 -8.44 -4.91 5.86
C PHE A 12 -7.61 -6.13 5.47
N LEU A 13 -6.71 -6.59 6.34
CA LEU A 13 -5.74 -7.66 6.07
C LEU A 13 -6.34 -8.91 5.40
N PRO A 14 -7.41 -9.55 5.90
CA PRO A 14 -7.96 -10.75 5.26
C PRO A 14 -8.54 -10.47 3.87
N LEU A 15 -8.91 -9.21 3.57
CA LEU A 15 -9.50 -8.82 2.29
C LEU A 15 -8.46 -8.63 1.19
N LEU A 16 -7.19 -8.37 1.55
CA LEU A 16 -6.11 -8.10 0.59
C LEU A 16 -5.72 -9.31 -0.27
N THR A 17 -6.07 -10.51 0.19
CA THR A 17 -5.79 -11.78 -0.49
C THR A 17 -6.78 -12.11 -1.62
N THR A 18 -7.78 -11.25 -1.85
CA THR A 18 -8.77 -11.46 -2.92
C THR A 18 -8.12 -11.50 -4.31
N MET A 19 -8.63 -12.38 -5.17
CA MET A 19 -8.22 -12.45 -6.59
C MET A 19 -9.15 -11.67 -7.52
N ASP A 20 -10.31 -11.20 -7.01
CA ASP A 20 -11.26 -10.45 -7.82
C ASP A 20 -10.80 -9.01 -8.03
N THR A 21 -10.64 -8.62 -9.29
CA THR A 21 -10.12 -7.29 -9.66
C THR A 21 -11.04 -6.16 -9.18
N LYS A 22 -12.37 -6.35 -9.23
CA LYS A 22 -13.31 -5.32 -8.81
C LYS A 22 -13.31 -5.15 -7.28
N ALA A 23 -13.18 -6.25 -6.55
CA ALA A 23 -13.00 -6.27 -5.12
C ALA A 23 -11.72 -5.56 -4.73
N LYS A 24 -10.58 -5.87 -5.38
CA LYS A 24 -9.30 -5.15 -5.14
C LYS A 24 -9.48 -3.65 -5.25
N LEU A 25 -10.06 -3.16 -6.35
CA LEU A 25 -10.30 -1.73 -6.54
C LEU A 25 -11.19 -1.10 -5.46
N THR A 26 -12.22 -1.82 -5.04
CA THR A 26 -13.15 -1.36 -4.00
C THR A 26 -12.49 -1.35 -2.62
N ILE A 27 -11.76 -2.40 -2.27
CA ILE A 27 -11.04 -2.54 -1.01
C ILE A 27 -9.92 -1.51 -0.94
N GLY A 28 -9.12 -1.37 -1.99
CA GLY A 28 -8.04 -0.41 -2.03
C GLY A 28 -8.53 1.03 -1.91
N ALA A 29 -9.68 1.38 -2.49
CA ALA A 29 -10.25 2.72 -2.34
C ALA A 29 -10.65 2.98 -0.89
N LYS A 30 -11.28 2.00 -0.23
CA LYS A 30 -11.63 2.09 1.19
C LYS A 30 -10.39 2.18 2.08
N LEU A 31 -9.35 1.40 1.77
CA LEU A 31 -8.09 1.40 2.51
C LEU A 31 -7.36 2.74 2.36
N GLN A 32 -7.31 3.30 1.16
CA GLN A 32 -6.71 4.61 0.90
C GLN A 32 -7.47 5.72 1.66
N THR A 33 -8.80 5.71 1.65
CA THR A 33 -9.60 6.61 2.49
C THR A 33 -9.32 6.41 3.98
N TYR A 34 -9.22 5.17 4.44
CA TYR A 34 -8.89 4.87 5.83
C TYR A 34 -7.51 5.42 6.21
N LEU A 35 -6.47 5.17 5.41
CA LEU A 35 -5.13 5.67 5.67
C LEU A 35 -5.10 7.21 5.66
N SER A 36 -5.70 7.84 4.66
CA SER A 36 -5.59 9.29 4.47
C SER A 36 -6.45 10.13 5.41
N GLU A 37 -7.68 9.69 5.70
CA GLU A 37 -8.68 10.48 6.43
C GLU A 37 -8.92 9.99 7.86
N VAL A 38 -8.82 8.68 8.10
CA VAL A 38 -9.26 8.07 9.37
C VAL A 38 -8.08 7.78 10.29
N LEU A 39 -6.96 7.32 9.75
CA LEU A 39 -5.76 7.07 10.53
C LEU A 39 -5.05 8.41 10.78
N PRO A 40 -5.12 8.96 12.01
CA PRO A 40 -4.58 10.28 12.28
C PRO A 40 -3.09 10.33 11.99
N ASN A 41 -2.62 11.46 11.48
CA ASN A 41 -1.21 11.80 11.61
C ASN A 41 -0.98 12.01 13.11
N SER A 42 -0.30 11.07 13.77
CA SER A 42 -0.12 11.12 15.21
C SER A 42 0.41 12.48 15.64
N GLY A 43 -0.41 13.22 16.39
CA GLY A 43 -0.13 14.58 16.85
C GLY A 43 1.14 14.70 17.71
N ASP A 44 1.67 13.55 18.18
CA ASP A 44 2.85 13.45 19.02
C ASP A 44 4.08 12.80 18.33
N GLY A 45 4.07 12.66 17.00
CA GLY A 45 5.29 12.46 16.21
C GLY A 45 5.57 11.06 15.66
N GLU A 46 4.91 10.01 16.13
CA GLU A 46 5.12 8.63 15.65
C GLU A 46 3.80 8.04 15.12
N PRO A 47 3.72 7.70 13.83
CA PRO A 47 2.55 7.05 13.28
C PRO A 47 2.48 5.60 13.77
N SER A 48 1.57 5.30 14.71
CA SER A 48 1.35 3.91 15.11
C SER A 48 0.38 3.28 14.12
N ILE A 49 0.89 2.80 12.98
CA ILE A 49 0.14 1.79 12.23
C ILE A 49 -0.02 0.60 13.17
N GLN A 50 -1.21 0.45 13.74
CA GLN A 50 -1.54 -0.70 14.57
C GLN A 50 -2.10 -1.79 13.66
N CYS A 51 -1.26 -2.78 13.42
CA CYS A 51 -1.61 -4.00 12.71
C CYS A 51 -0.95 -5.17 13.45
N SER A 52 -1.72 -6.22 13.69
CA SER A 52 -1.24 -7.42 14.37
C SER A 52 -0.10 -8.10 13.59
N ASP A 53 -0.10 -8.00 12.26
CA ASP A 53 0.96 -8.48 11.38
C ASP A 53 1.16 -7.54 10.19
N ILE A 54 1.94 -6.48 10.40
CA ILE A 54 2.26 -5.50 9.36
C ILE A 54 3.10 -6.11 8.22
N GLY A 55 3.90 -7.13 8.50
CA GLY A 55 4.68 -7.84 7.48
C GLY A 55 3.77 -8.54 6.49
N LEU A 56 2.81 -9.30 6.98
CA LEU A 56 1.80 -9.96 6.14
C LEU A 56 0.95 -8.96 5.36
N PHE A 57 0.66 -7.79 5.95
CA PHE A 57 -0.06 -6.72 5.25
C PHE A 57 0.71 -6.20 4.04
N ILE A 58 2.00 -5.91 4.22
CA ILE A 58 2.90 -5.47 3.15
C ILE A 58 3.05 -6.56 2.08
N ASP A 59 3.29 -7.81 2.50
CA ASP A 59 3.40 -8.95 1.57
C ASP A 59 2.13 -9.14 0.74
N SER A 60 0.96 -8.92 1.33
CA SER A 60 -0.33 -9.03 0.65
C SER A 60 -0.55 -7.96 -0.42
N LEU A 61 0.15 -6.82 -0.36
CA LEU A 61 0.08 -5.75 -1.34
C LEU A 61 1.07 -5.91 -2.51
N LEU A 62 2.15 -6.70 -2.36
CA LEU A 62 3.10 -6.93 -3.45
C LEU A 62 2.43 -7.49 -4.74
N PRO A 63 1.50 -8.46 -4.67
CA PRO A 63 0.76 -8.93 -5.85
C PRO A 63 -0.17 -7.89 -6.47
N TRP A 64 -0.51 -6.83 -5.74
CA TRP A 64 -1.30 -5.74 -6.30
C TRP A 64 -0.42 -4.86 -7.18
N ILE A 65 0.78 -4.51 -6.72
CA ILE A 65 1.76 -3.70 -7.47
C ILE A 65 2.15 -4.38 -8.80
N THR A 66 2.30 -5.71 -8.80
CA THR A 66 2.65 -6.48 -10.00
C THR A 66 1.45 -6.90 -10.86
N SER A 67 0.24 -6.47 -10.49
CA SER A 67 -0.99 -6.79 -11.23
C SER A 67 -0.93 -6.31 -12.69
N SER A 68 -1.38 -7.17 -13.61
CA SER A 68 -1.56 -6.80 -15.02
C SER A 68 -2.68 -5.77 -15.24
N ASN A 69 -3.60 -5.64 -14.28
CA ASN A 69 -4.56 -4.54 -14.27
C ASN A 69 -3.90 -3.27 -13.73
N TYR A 70 -3.76 -2.27 -14.60
CA TYR A 70 -3.05 -1.04 -14.26
C TYR A 70 -3.67 -0.24 -13.11
N LYS A 71 -5.00 -0.28 -12.94
CA LYS A 71 -5.65 0.45 -11.84
C LYS A 71 -5.32 -0.21 -10.50
N VAL A 72 -5.29 -1.54 -10.47
CA VAL A 72 -4.88 -2.29 -9.27
C VAL A 72 -3.40 -2.06 -8.97
N SER A 73 -2.54 -2.08 -9.99
CA SER A 73 -1.10 -1.79 -9.83
C SER A 73 -0.86 -0.38 -9.29
N LEU A 74 -1.51 0.63 -9.88
CA LEU A 74 -1.41 2.01 -9.43
C LEU A 74 -1.89 2.16 -7.97
N GLN A 75 -3.03 1.57 -7.64
CA GLN A 75 -3.57 1.63 -6.28
C GLN A 75 -2.68 0.91 -5.26
N GLY A 76 -2.10 -0.24 -5.63
CA GLY A 76 -1.12 -0.94 -4.80
C GLY A 76 0.12 -0.08 -4.51
N LEU A 77 0.62 0.64 -5.52
CA LEU A 77 1.73 1.58 -5.34
C LEU A 77 1.33 2.72 -4.39
N GLU A 78 0.17 3.34 -4.59
CA GLU A 78 -0.29 4.47 -3.77
C GLU A 78 -0.49 4.10 -2.31
N ILE A 79 -1.10 2.93 -2.04
CA ILE A 79 -1.27 2.43 -0.67
C ILE A 79 0.10 2.16 -0.04
N MET A 80 1.04 1.52 -0.76
CA MET A 80 2.36 1.22 -0.23
C MET A 80 3.19 2.49 0.06
N ILE A 81 3.07 3.52 -0.79
CA ILE A 81 3.68 4.83 -0.54
C ILE A 81 3.10 5.48 0.72
N GLU A 82 1.78 5.43 0.88
CA GLU A 82 1.13 6.01 2.05
C GLU A 82 1.51 5.27 3.34
N LEU A 83 1.66 3.95 3.29
CA LEU A 83 2.22 3.16 4.40
C LEU A 83 3.67 3.57 4.70
N CYS A 84 4.50 3.77 3.67
CA CYS A 84 5.88 4.22 3.82
C CYS A 84 5.95 5.57 4.55
N ASP A 85 5.17 6.56 4.12
CA ASP A 85 5.09 7.88 4.75
C ASP A 85 4.58 7.79 6.20
N LYS A 86 3.64 6.88 6.46
CA LYS A 86 3.07 6.62 7.79
C LYS A 86 3.83 5.59 8.62
N MET A 87 4.93 5.02 8.18
CA MET A 87 5.76 4.14 9.02
C MET A 87 7.12 4.75 9.26
N LYS A 88 7.55 5.68 8.39
CA LYS A 88 8.86 6.32 8.47
C LYS A 88 9.94 5.25 8.64
N GLN A 89 10.83 5.40 9.62
CA GLN A 89 11.90 4.44 9.92
C GLN A 89 11.43 2.99 10.11
N ASP A 90 10.21 2.76 10.57
CA ASP A 90 9.66 1.41 10.77
C ASP A 90 9.37 0.69 9.45
N PHE A 91 9.38 1.41 8.32
CA PHE A 91 9.25 0.81 7.00
C PHE A 91 10.56 0.20 6.48
N ARG A 92 11.72 0.62 7.01
CA ARG A 92 13.06 0.20 6.54
C ARG A 92 13.25 -1.33 6.44
N PRO A 93 12.75 -2.15 7.38
CA PRO A 93 12.89 -3.61 7.28
C PRO A 93 12.24 -4.22 6.02
N PHE A 94 11.25 -3.56 5.41
CA PHE A 94 10.54 -4.05 4.24
C PHE A 94 11.17 -3.63 2.91
N VAL A 95 12.06 -2.62 2.93
CA VAL A 95 12.74 -2.09 1.74
C VAL A 95 13.40 -3.18 0.90
N PRO A 96 14.16 -4.16 1.47
CA PRO A 96 14.81 -5.19 0.67
C PRO A 96 13.83 -6.06 -0.14
N ALA A 97 12.63 -6.31 0.38
CA ALA A 97 11.60 -7.10 -0.30
C ALA A 97 10.86 -6.28 -1.37
N ILE A 98 10.62 -5.00 -1.09
CA ILE A 98 9.84 -4.11 -1.97
C ILE A 98 10.68 -3.58 -3.13
N LEU A 99 11.95 -3.25 -2.89
CA LEU A 99 12.80 -2.55 -3.86
C LEU A 99 12.87 -3.24 -5.24
N PRO A 100 13.08 -4.56 -5.37
CA PRO A 100 13.09 -5.23 -6.67
C PRO A 100 11.76 -5.07 -7.41
N VAL A 101 10.64 -5.18 -6.69
CA VAL A 101 9.30 -5.04 -7.25
C VAL A 101 9.08 -3.65 -7.82
N ILE A 102 9.53 -2.60 -7.12
CA ILE A 102 9.35 -1.22 -7.59
C ILE A 102 10.27 -0.91 -8.78
N ILE A 103 11.50 -1.44 -8.79
CA ILE A 103 12.42 -1.32 -9.92
C ILE A 103 11.79 -1.92 -11.18
N ASP A 104 11.16 -3.09 -11.09
CA ASP A 104 10.47 -3.71 -12.22
C ASP A 104 9.29 -2.84 -12.74
N ARG A 105 8.72 -1.97 -11.90
CA ARG A 105 7.65 -1.03 -12.30
C ARG A 105 8.15 0.22 -13.01
N LEU A 106 9.45 0.52 -12.99
CA LEU A 106 10.03 1.50 -13.89
C LEU A 106 9.98 1.05 -15.36
N GLY A 107 9.88 -0.25 -15.62
CA GLY A 107 9.73 -0.81 -16.96
C GLY A 107 8.30 -0.91 -17.47
N ASP A 108 7.30 -0.37 -16.76
CA ASP A 108 5.90 -0.50 -17.18
C ASP A 108 5.59 0.26 -18.47
N SER A 109 4.73 -0.32 -19.32
CA SER A 109 4.20 0.31 -20.52
C SER A 109 3.51 1.67 -20.27
N LYS A 110 2.92 1.86 -19.09
CA LYS A 110 2.17 3.05 -18.71
C LYS A 110 3.04 4.04 -17.95
N GLU A 111 3.11 5.25 -18.47
CA GLU A 111 3.84 6.37 -17.86
C GLU A 111 3.43 6.62 -16.41
N THR A 112 2.13 6.62 -16.12
CA THR A 112 1.62 6.84 -14.76
C THR A 112 2.12 5.82 -13.74
N ILE A 113 2.39 4.57 -14.17
CA ILE A 113 2.95 3.53 -13.28
C ILE A 113 4.43 3.81 -13.06
N ARG A 114 5.17 4.15 -14.12
CA ARG A 114 6.59 4.49 -14.04
C ARG A 114 6.83 5.70 -13.13
N ASP A 115 6.04 6.76 -13.30
CA ASP A 115 6.14 7.98 -12.50
C ASP A 115 5.88 7.70 -11.02
N LYS A 116 4.85 6.89 -10.72
CA LYS A 116 4.52 6.51 -9.36
C LYS A 116 5.60 5.62 -8.73
N ALA A 117 6.16 4.69 -9.50
CA ALA A 117 7.28 3.86 -9.06
C ALA A 117 8.52 4.70 -8.77
N GLN A 118 8.87 5.66 -9.63
CA GLN A 118 9.97 6.59 -9.41
C GLN A 118 9.75 7.42 -8.14
N PHE A 119 8.55 7.96 -7.95
CA PHE A 119 8.18 8.68 -6.73
C PHE A 119 8.34 7.80 -5.49
N PHE A 120 7.91 6.54 -5.55
CA PHE A 120 8.06 5.63 -4.43
C PHE A 120 9.53 5.33 -4.11
N LEU A 121 10.39 5.14 -5.12
CA LEU A 121 11.83 4.95 -4.90
C LEU A 121 12.46 6.14 -4.17
N ILE A 122 12.08 7.36 -4.52
CA ILE A 122 12.54 8.57 -3.82
C ILE A 122 12.13 8.51 -2.35
N LYS A 123 10.86 8.15 -2.07
CA LYS A 123 10.37 7.99 -0.69
C LYS A 123 11.14 6.93 0.10
N LEU A 124 11.44 5.78 -0.50
CA LEU A 124 12.23 4.74 0.16
C LEU A 124 13.64 5.21 0.56
N MET A 125 14.21 6.20 -0.15
CA MET A 125 15.52 6.79 0.20
C MET A 125 15.43 7.78 1.37
N GLU A 126 14.27 8.41 1.57
CA GLU A 126 14.01 9.37 2.64
C GLU A 126 13.58 8.70 3.96
N THR A 127 13.25 7.41 3.89
CA THR A 127 12.70 6.58 4.96
C THR A 127 13.78 6.08 5.92
#